data_AF-A0A6A3CEF2-F1
#
_entry.id   AF-A0A6A3CEF2-F1
#
_cell.length_a   1.000
_cell.length_b   1.000
_cell.length_c   1.000
_cell.angle_alpha   90.00
_cell.angle_beta   90.00
_cell.angle_gamma   90.00
#
_symmetry.space_group_name_H-M   'P 1'
#
loop_
_entity.id
_entity.type
_entity.pdbx_description
1 polymer ?
#
loop_
_entity_poly.entity_id
_entity_poly.type
_entity_poly.pdbx_seq_one_letter_code
_entity_poly.pdbx_strand_id
1 'polypeptide(L)'
;MAIAAAAVIVPLGLLFFISGLAVNLIQAVCFVLIRPLSKNTYRKINRVLAELLWLQLVWLVDWWAGVKIKVFADSESFNLMGKEHALVICNHRSDIDWLVGWVLAQRSGCLGSTLAVMKKSSKFLPVIGWSMWFSEYLFLERSWAKDESTLKAGLQRLKDFPRPFWLALFVEGTRFTQAKLLAAQEYATSQGLPVPRNVLIPRTKGFVSAVNHMRSFVPAVYDMTVAIPKSSPSPTMLRLFKGQSSVVHVHVKLHLMKELPETDEGVAQWILDGRLNHFLVVSYWACLLAYGALKFLQWSSLLSTWKGIAVSAVGLAIVTILMQIMILFSQSKRSTPAKASPGKPKNNVGNQYAFVLDGASSMSFGHSKDPSDTSLYAYFQFVVFVVN
;
A
#
# COMPACT_ATOMS: atom_id res chain seq x y z
N MET A 1 -27.28 -14.70 -16.11
CA MET A 1 -26.07 -14.11 -15.47
C MET A 1 -24.99 -15.14 -15.18
N ALA A 2 -25.24 -16.23 -14.45
CA ALA A 2 -24.20 -17.25 -14.17
C ALA A 2 -23.67 -17.96 -15.43
N ILE A 3 -24.56 -18.31 -16.37
CA ILE A 3 -24.20 -18.94 -17.66
C ILE A 3 -23.32 -18.00 -18.50
N ALA A 4 -23.67 -16.70 -18.55
CA ALA A 4 -22.89 -15.69 -19.28
C ALA A 4 -21.49 -15.47 -18.68
N ALA A 5 -21.37 -15.45 -17.34
CA ALA A 5 -20.07 -15.35 -16.68
C ALA A 5 -19.21 -16.60 -16.94
N ALA A 6 -19.79 -17.80 -16.88
CA ALA A 6 -19.06 -19.03 -17.18
C ALA A 6 -18.59 -19.09 -18.64
N ALA A 7 -19.42 -18.64 -19.58
CA ALA A 7 -19.09 -18.58 -21.01
C ALA A 7 -17.89 -17.68 -21.32
N VAL A 8 -17.58 -16.70 -20.47
CA VAL A 8 -16.42 -15.81 -20.64
C VAL A 8 -15.23 -16.25 -19.80
N ILE A 9 -15.45 -16.58 -18.52
CA ILE A 9 -14.37 -16.94 -17.59
C ILE A 9 -13.71 -18.27 -17.94
N VAL A 10 -14.45 -19.25 -18.46
CA VAL A 10 -13.86 -20.56 -18.81
C VAL A 10 -12.90 -20.43 -20.00
N PRO A 11 -13.28 -19.84 -21.15
CA PRO A 11 -12.33 -19.60 -22.25
C PRO A 11 -11.15 -18.73 -21.85
N LEU A 12 -11.37 -17.66 -21.07
CA LEU A 12 -10.28 -16.82 -20.58
C LEU A 12 -9.35 -17.57 -19.63
N GLY A 13 -9.89 -18.42 -18.76
CA GLY A 13 -9.11 -19.29 -17.88
C GLY A 13 -8.25 -20.24 -18.70
N LEU A 14 -8.82 -20.91 -19.71
CA LEU A 14 -8.08 -21.79 -20.61
C LEU A 14 -7.00 -21.03 -21.38
N LEU A 15 -7.31 -19.85 -21.91
CA LEU A 15 -6.34 -18.98 -22.58
C LEU A 15 -5.18 -18.61 -21.63
N PHE A 16 -5.49 -18.19 -20.40
CA PHE A 16 -4.49 -17.86 -19.39
C PHE A 16 -3.61 -19.05 -19.03
N PHE A 17 -4.18 -20.25 -18.89
CA PHE A 17 -3.42 -21.45 -18.61
C PHE A 17 -2.53 -21.86 -19.78
N ILE A 18 -3.05 -21.92 -21.01
CA ILE A 18 -2.30 -22.36 -22.19
C ILE A 18 -1.18 -21.35 -22.50
N SER A 19 -1.51 -20.06 -22.62
CA SER A 19 -0.53 -19.01 -22.86
C SER A 19 0.47 -18.89 -21.71
N GLY A 20 0.02 -19.02 -20.47
CA GLY A 20 0.86 -18.98 -19.29
C GLY A 20 1.86 -20.13 -19.19
N LEU A 21 1.45 -21.35 -19.55
CA LEU A 21 2.36 -22.49 -19.64
C LEU A 21 3.39 -22.29 -20.75
N ALA A 22 2.99 -21.75 -21.91
CA ALA A 22 3.92 -21.39 -22.98
C ALA A 22 4.92 -20.32 -22.52
N VAL A 23 4.45 -19.26 -21.85
CA VAL A 23 5.29 -18.22 -21.25
C VAL A 23 6.26 -18.83 -20.24
N ASN A 24 5.81 -19.70 -19.34
CA ASN A 24 6.71 -20.33 -18.37
C ASN A 24 7.76 -21.23 -19.02
N LEU A 25 7.41 -21.94 -20.10
CA LEU A 25 8.37 -22.73 -20.86
C LEU A 25 9.46 -21.81 -21.44
N ILE A 26 9.08 -20.68 -22.04
CA ILE A 26 10.03 -19.69 -22.56
C ILE A 26 10.88 -19.11 -21.42
N GLN A 27 10.27 -18.76 -20.29
CA GLN A 27 10.98 -18.26 -19.11
C GLN A 27 12.01 -19.29 -18.59
N ALA A 28 11.66 -20.57 -18.57
CA ALA A 28 12.55 -21.66 -18.16
C ALA A 28 13.73 -21.79 -19.14
N VAL A 29 13.48 -21.77 -20.45
CA VAL A 29 14.52 -21.80 -21.49
C VAL A 29 15.44 -20.58 -21.34
N CYS A 30 14.90 -19.36 -21.20
CA CYS A 30 15.70 -18.16 -20.99
C CYS A 30 16.48 -18.21 -19.66
N PHE A 31 15.91 -18.81 -18.61
CA PHE A 31 16.58 -18.96 -17.32
C PHE A 31 17.80 -19.89 -17.42
N VAL A 32 17.72 -20.96 -18.19
CA VAL A 32 18.83 -21.91 -18.37
C VAL A 32 19.86 -21.37 -19.37
N LEU A 33 19.43 -20.79 -20.49
CA LEU A 33 20.33 -20.43 -21.59
C LEU A 33 20.86 -18.99 -21.52
N ILE A 34 20.04 -18.02 -21.08
CA ILE A 34 20.38 -16.59 -21.15
C ILE A 34 20.90 -16.09 -19.81
N ARG A 35 20.25 -16.48 -18.70
CA ARG A 35 20.60 -15.97 -17.37
C ARG A 35 22.05 -16.21 -16.95
N PRO A 36 22.69 -17.38 -17.22
CA PRO A 36 24.09 -17.60 -16.89
C PRO A 36 25.05 -16.70 -17.68
N LEU A 37 24.68 -16.33 -18.91
CA LEU A 37 25.48 -15.47 -19.77
C LEU A 37 25.29 -13.99 -19.43
N SER A 38 24.04 -13.58 -19.17
CA SER A 38 23.72 -12.19 -18.83
C SER A 38 22.41 -12.09 -18.04
N LYS A 39 22.54 -11.87 -16.73
CA LYS A 39 21.42 -11.63 -15.81
C LYS A 39 20.56 -10.43 -16.25
N ASN A 40 21.17 -9.37 -16.74
CA ASN A 40 20.46 -8.17 -17.20
C ASN A 40 19.66 -8.42 -18.46
N THR A 41 20.21 -9.17 -19.42
CA THR A 41 19.48 -9.55 -20.64
C THR A 41 18.31 -10.45 -20.30
N TYR A 42 18.52 -11.45 -19.44
CA TYR A 42 17.45 -12.30 -18.92
C TYR A 42 16.31 -11.48 -18.29
N ARG A 43 16.62 -10.53 -17.41
CA ARG A 43 15.61 -9.66 -16.78
C ARG A 43 14.83 -8.82 -17.78
N LYS A 44 15.49 -8.25 -18.80
CA LYS A 44 14.83 -7.47 -19.84
C LYS A 44 13.85 -8.31 -20.64
N ILE A 45 14.23 -9.53 -21.02
CA ILE A 45 13.35 -10.48 -21.73
C ILE A 45 12.20 -10.94 -20.82
N ASN A 46 12.54 -11.38 -19.61
CA ASN A 46 11.56 -11.89 -18.66
C ASN A 46 10.52 -10.84 -18.26
N ARG A 47 10.90 -9.55 -18.21
CA ARG A 47 9.95 -8.43 -18.04
C ARG A 47 8.84 -8.47 -19.09
N VAL A 48 9.19 -8.59 -20.37
CA VAL A 48 8.22 -8.61 -21.47
C VAL A 48 7.31 -9.84 -21.36
N LEU A 49 7.90 -11.01 -21.09
CA LEU A 49 7.14 -12.26 -20.89
C LEU A 49 6.16 -12.17 -19.71
N ALA A 50 6.61 -11.63 -18.58
CA ALA A 50 5.78 -11.44 -17.41
C ALA A 50 4.65 -10.43 -17.69
N GLU A 51 4.95 -9.32 -18.37
CA GLU A 51 3.97 -8.32 -18.76
C GLU A 51 2.85 -8.90 -19.63
N LEU A 52 3.20 -9.70 -20.65
CA LEU A 52 2.21 -10.39 -21.49
C LEU A 52 1.24 -11.26 -20.68
N LEU A 53 1.74 -11.93 -19.63
CA LEU A 53 0.91 -12.74 -18.75
C LEU A 53 0.04 -11.88 -17.83
N TRP A 54 0.59 -10.80 -17.27
CA TRP A 54 -0.13 -9.88 -16.37
C TRP A 54 -1.22 -9.09 -17.09
N LEU A 55 -1.03 -8.76 -18.37
CA LEU A 55 -2.01 -8.04 -19.18
C LEU A 55 -3.34 -8.76 -19.28
N GLN A 56 -3.37 -10.09 -19.27
CA GLN A 56 -4.61 -10.87 -19.27
C GLN A 56 -5.43 -10.65 -17.98
N LEU A 57 -4.74 -10.51 -16.85
CA LEU A 57 -5.38 -10.24 -15.56
C LEU A 57 -5.76 -8.75 -15.41
N VAL A 58 -4.97 -7.85 -15.98
CA VAL A 58 -5.33 -6.42 -16.08
C VAL A 58 -6.57 -6.24 -16.96
N TRP A 59 -6.66 -6.94 -18.08
CA TRP A 59 -7.84 -6.94 -18.95
C TRP A 59 -9.09 -7.39 -18.20
N LEU A 60 -8.99 -8.44 -17.37
CA LEU A 60 -10.09 -8.91 -16.54
C LEU A 60 -10.64 -7.81 -15.61
N VAL A 61 -9.75 -6.97 -15.08
CA VAL A 61 -10.09 -5.88 -14.15
C VAL A 61 -10.67 -4.67 -14.88
N ASP A 62 -9.97 -4.19 -15.92
CA ASP A 62 -10.31 -2.95 -16.61
C ASP A 62 -11.46 -3.12 -17.60
N TRP A 63 -11.46 -4.21 -18.37
CA TRP A 63 -12.40 -4.41 -19.48
C TRP A 63 -13.58 -5.29 -19.10
N TRP A 64 -13.32 -6.48 -18.56
CA TRP A 64 -14.40 -7.43 -18.24
C TRP A 64 -15.23 -6.99 -17.03
N ALA A 65 -14.59 -6.74 -15.89
CA ALA A 65 -15.29 -6.31 -14.69
C ALA A 65 -15.56 -4.81 -14.67
N GLY A 66 -14.84 -4.01 -15.46
CA GLY A 66 -15.02 -2.57 -15.52
C GLY A 66 -14.72 -1.88 -14.19
N VAL A 67 -13.74 -2.36 -13.42
CA VAL A 67 -13.37 -1.75 -12.12
C VAL A 67 -12.81 -0.36 -12.36
N LYS A 68 -13.38 0.66 -11.71
CA LYS A 68 -12.97 2.05 -11.86
C LYS A 68 -11.97 2.42 -10.77
N ILE A 69 -10.70 2.53 -11.14
CA ILE A 69 -9.62 2.96 -10.24
C ILE A 69 -9.42 4.48 -10.39
N LYS A 70 -9.71 5.23 -9.33
CA LYS A 70 -9.52 6.68 -9.24
C LYS A 70 -8.26 6.97 -8.43
N VAL A 71 -7.31 7.68 -9.03
CA VAL A 71 -6.02 7.99 -8.40
C VAL A 71 -6.05 9.40 -7.84
N PHE A 72 -5.65 9.54 -6.58
CA PHE A 72 -5.55 10.81 -5.88
C PHE A 72 -4.09 11.02 -5.52
N ALA A 73 -3.42 11.92 -6.23
CA ALA A 73 -2.01 12.22 -6.07
C ALA A 73 -1.78 13.71 -6.32
N ASP A 74 -0.70 14.27 -5.79
CA ASP A 74 -0.18 15.52 -6.32
C ASP A 74 0.49 15.27 -7.70
N SER A 75 0.72 16.36 -8.45
CA SER A 75 1.25 16.27 -9.81
C SER A 75 2.65 15.64 -9.89
N GLU A 76 3.50 15.89 -8.90
CA GLU A 76 4.86 15.33 -8.87
C GLU A 76 4.80 13.81 -8.64
N SER A 77 4.08 13.39 -7.60
CA SER A 77 3.82 11.98 -7.28
C SER A 77 3.28 11.23 -8.50
N PHE A 78 2.30 11.80 -9.20
CA PHE A 78 1.69 11.19 -10.38
C PHE A 78 2.67 11.08 -11.56
N ASN A 79 3.40 12.15 -11.85
CA ASN A 79 4.27 12.23 -13.03
C ASN A 79 5.52 11.33 -12.93
N LEU A 80 5.96 10.99 -11.73
CA LEU A 80 7.13 10.15 -11.51
C LEU A 80 6.80 8.64 -11.47
N MET A 81 5.53 8.26 -11.33
CA MET A 81 5.13 6.85 -11.26
C MET A 81 5.69 6.05 -12.45
N GLY A 82 6.36 4.94 -12.12
CA GLY A 82 6.93 4.00 -13.09
C GLY A 82 8.24 4.44 -13.75
N LYS A 83 8.73 5.65 -13.44
CA LYS A 83 9.97 6.20 -14.03
C LYS A 83 11.22 5.94 -13.20
N GLU A 84 11.07 5.48 -11.97
CA GLU A 84 12.15 5.20 -11.03
C GLU A 84 11.94 3.90 -10.27
N HIS A 85 13.02 3.33 -9.72
CA HIS A 85 12.90 2.21 -8.78
C HIS A 85 12.14 2.68 -7.55
N ALA A 86 11.17 1.91 -7.11
CA ALA A 86 10.37 2.30 -5.96
C ALA A 86 10.03 1.13 -5.04
N LEU A 87 10.05 1.44 -3.75
CA LEU A 87 9.37 0.66 -2.73
C LEU A 87 7.93 1.14 -2.63
N VAL A 88 6.96 0.28 -2.93
CA VAL A 88 5.54 0.62 -2.88
C VAL A 88 4.95 0.03 -1.60
N ILE A 89 4.56 0.88 -0.66
CA ILE A 89 3.91 0.45 0.58
C ILE A 89 2.41 0.65 0.47
N CYS A 90 1.63 -0.33 0.93
CA CYS A 90 0.18 -0.26 0.88
C CYS A 90 -0.53 -0.91 2.06
N ASN A 91 -1.74 -0.43 2.34
CA ASN A 91 -2.70 -1.15 3.17
C ASN A 91 -3.29 -2.35 2.41
N HIS A 92 -3.95 -3.28 3.12
CA HIS A 92 -4.53 -4.47 2.50
C HIS A 92 -6.02 -4.56 2.82
N ARG A 93 -6.88 -4.10 1.92
CA ARG A 93 -8.34 -4.04 2.09
C ARG A 93 -9.09 -5.20 1.46
N SER A 94 -8.67 -5.66 0.29
CA SER A 94 -9.38 -6.68 -0.49
C SER A 94 -8.48 -7.81 -0.99
N ASP A 95 -9.08 -8.90 -1.45
CA ASP A 95 -8.40 -10.01 -2.12
C ASP A 95 -7.87 -9.65 -3.52
N ILE A 96 -8.29 -8.51 -4.10
CA ILE A 96 -7.80 -8.02 -5.40
C ILE A 96 -6.82 -6.84 -5.31
N ASP A 97 -6.36 -6.43 -4.12
CA ASP A 97 -5.53 -5.21 -4.01
C ASP A 97 -4.25 -5.29 -4.85
N TRP A 98 -3.68 -6.48 -5.00
CA TRP A 98 -2.52 -6.72 -5.85
C TRP A 98 -2.84 -6.48 -7.34
N LEU A 99 -4.05 -6.79 -7.80
CA LEU A 99 -4.51 -6.47 -9.16
C LEU A 99 -4.70 -4.96 -9.35
N VAL A 100 -5.20 -4.25 -8.33
CA VAL A 100 -5.26 -2.78 -8.36
C VAL A 100 -3.86 -2.19 -8.54
N GLY A 101 -2.87 -2.71 -7.80
CA GLY A 101 -1.47 -2.34 -7.96
C GLY A 101 -0.93 -2.61 -9.36
N TRP A 102 -1.28 -3.75 -9.97
CA TRP A 102 -0.89 -4.07 -11.35
C TRP A 102 -1.54 -3.18 -12.40
N VAL A 103 -2.81 -2.81 -12.24
CA VAL A 103 -3.45 -1.84 -13.14
C VAL A 103 -2.74 -0.48 -13.07
N LEU A 104 -2.36 -0.03 -11.87
CA LEU A 104 -1.56 1.20 -11.72
C LEU A 104 -0.18 1.07 -12.36
N ALA A 105 0.49 -0.06 -12.14
CA ALA A 105 1.78 -0.32 -12.76
C ALA A 105 1.70 -0.37 -14.29
N GLN A 106 0.63 -0.94 -14.85
CA GLN A 106 0.39 -0.94 -16.30
C GLN A 106 0.24 0.47 -16.83
N ARG A 107 -0.60 1.28 -16.19
CA ARG A 107 -0.83 2.68 -16.58
C ARG A 107 0.40 3.56 -16.39
N SER A 108 1.37 3.09 -15.60
CA SER A 108 2.66 3.75 -15.37
C SER A 108 3.82 3.15 -16.18
N GLY A 109 3.58 2.14 -17.04
CA GLY A 109 4.63 1.49 -17.86
C GLY A 109 5.58 0.55 -17.10
N CYS A 110 5.21 0.11 -15.89
CA CYS A 110 6.04 -0.68 -14.98
C CYS A 110 5.53 -2.12 -14.75
N LEU A 111 4.45 -2.57 -15.43
CA LEU A 111 3.77 -3.85 -15.12
C LEU A 111 4.72 -5.06 -15.11
N GLY A 112 5.52 -5.26 -16.16
CA GLY A 112 6.47 -6.37 -16.25
C GLY A 112 7.62 -6.33 -15.24
N SER A 113 7.76 -5.23 -14.48
CA SER A 113 8.78 -5.05 -13.44
C SER A 113 8.15 -4.78 -12.07
N THR A 114 6.90 -5.21 -11.89
CA THR A 114 6.30 -5.31 -10.56
C THR A 114 6.85 -6.54 -9.84
N LEU A 115 7.22 -6.35 -8.58
CA LEU A 115 7.72 -7.34 -7.65
C LEU A 115 6.89 -7.23 -6.37
N ALA A 116 6.83 -8.32 -5.60
CA ALA A 116 6.18 -8.27 -4.29
C ALA A 116 6.88 -9.22 -3.31
N VAL A 117 6.73 -8.90 -2.02
CA VAL A 117 6.97 -9.87 -0.95
C VAL A 117 5.72 -10.71 -0.75
N MET A 118 5.84 -12.02 -0.98
CA MET A 118 4.72 -12.97 -1.03
C MET A 118 4.92 -14.15 -0.08
N LYS A 119 3.82 -14.85 0.21
CA LYS A 119 3.85 -16.11 0.97
C LYS A 119 4.57 -17.19 0.15
N LYS A 120 5.49 -17.93 0.76
CA LYS A 120 6.29 -18.98 0.10
C LYS A 120 5.46 -20.03 -0.62
N SER A 121 4.28 -20.38 -0.10
CA SER A 121 3.38 -21.33 -0.76
C SER A 121 2.82 -20.83 -2.10
N SER A 122 2.76 -19.51 -2.33
CA SER A 122 2.24 -18.93 -3.57
C SER A 122 3.13 -19.21 -4.79
N LYS A 123 4.42 -19.55 -4.60
CA LYS A 123 5.32 -19.93 -5.70
C LYS A 123 4.91 -21.23 -6.39
N PHE A 124 4.09 -22.06 -5.73
CA PHE A 124 3.63 -23.35 -6.26
C PHE A 124 2.33 -23.24 -7.06
N LEU A 125 1.74 -22.04 -7.17
CA LEU A 125 0.60 -21.82 -8.04
C LEU A 125 1.07 -21.98 -9.50
N PRO A 126 0.48 -22.89 -10.29
CA PRO A 126 0.82 -23.03 -11.70
C PRO A 126 0.65 -21.71 -12.44
N VAL A 127 1.45 -21.49 -13.48
CA VAL A 127 1.45 -20.26 -14.28
C VAL A 127 1.95 -19.03 -13.52
N ILE A 128 1.11 -18.49 -12.62
CA ILE A 128 1.37 -17.23 -11.92
C ILE A 128 2.53 -17.35 -10.92
N GLY A 129 2.53 -18.39 -10.09
CA GLY A 129 3.55 -18.59 -9.07
C GLY A 129 4.93 -18.88 -9.67
N TRP A 130 4.96 -19.65 -10.76
CA TRP A 130 6.17 -19.94 -11.52
C TRP A 130 6.70 -18.71 -12.24
N SER A 131 5.83 -17.93 -12.90
CA SER A 131 6.23 -16.68 -13.55
C SER A 131 6.77 -15.66 -12.54
N MET A 132 6.14 -15.53 -11.37
CA MET A 132 6.65 -14.70 -10.27
C MET A 132 8.02 -15.18 -9.77
N TRP A 133 8.27 -16.49 -9.72
CA TRP A 133 9.57 -17.03 -9.36
C TRP A 133 10.65 -16.68 -10.39
N PHE A 134 10.38 -16.86 -11.68
CA PHE A 134 11.28 -16.41 -12.75
C PHE A 134 11.52 -14.89 -12.74
N SER A 135 10.51 -14.13 -12.30
CA SER A 135 10.58 -12.67 -12.15
C SER A 135 11.26 -12.21 -10.85
N GLU A 136 11.87 -13.11 -10.08
CA GLU A 136 12.63 -12.80 -8.85
C GLU A 136 11.78 -12.17 -7.72
N TYR A 137 10.48 -12.52 -7.64
CA TYR A 137 9.65 -12.17 -6.48
C TYR A 137 10.22 -12.76 -5.17
N LEU A 138 9.95 -12.09 -4.05
CA LEU A 138 10.48 -12.47 -2.75
C LEU A 138 9.47 -13.33 -1.99
N PHE A 139 9.79 -14.61 -1.80
CA PHE A 139 8.91 -15.60 -1.18
C PHE A 139 9.32 -15.91 0.27
N LEU A 140 8.45 -15.62 1.23
CA LEU A 140 8.71 -15.70 2.68
C LEU A 140 7.79 -16.69 3.41
N GLU A 141 8.30 -17.33 4.47
CA GLU A 141 7.60 -18.29 5.33
C GLU A 141 6.66 -17.65 6.35
N ARG A 142 6.67 -16.31 6.47
CA ARG A 142 5.98 -15.54 7.52
C ARG A 142 6.57 -15.79 8.92
N SER A 143 7.86 -16.09 8.98
CA SER A 143 8.61 -16.24 10.23
C SER A 143 9.92 -15.46 10.11
N TRP A 144 10.05 -14.39 10.90
CA TRP A 144 11.21 -13.51 10.85
C TRP A 144 12.54 -14.27 10.98
N ALA A 145 12.60 -15.23 11.92
CA ALA A 145 13.79 -16.03 12.16
C ALA A 145 14.28 -16.82 10.92
N LYS A 146 13.38 -17.17 10.00
CA LYS A 146 13.71 -17.85 8.75
C LYS A 146 13.86 -16.89 7.57
N ASP A 147 13.11 -15.79 7.60
CA ASP A 147 12.90 -14.92 6.46
C ASP A 147 13.90 -13.77 6.38
N GLU A 148 14.54 -13.38 7.49
CA GLU A 148 15.43 -12.22 7.53
C GLU A 148 16.56 -12.30 6.49
N SER A 149 17.29 -13.42 6.46
CA SER A 149 18.37 -13.64 5.50
C SER A 149 17.87 -13.74 4.06
N THR A 150 16.72 -14.40 3.86
CA THR A 150 16.08 -14.54 2.54
C THR A 150 15.63 -13.19 2.00
N LEU A 151 15.04 -12.36 2.85
CA LEU A 151 14.61 -11.00 2.53
C LEU A 151 15.83 -10.14 2.18
N LYS A 152 16.83 -10.09 3.06
CA LYS A 152 18.09 -9.35 2.81
C LYS A 152 18.72 -9.71 1.47
N ALA A 153 18.93 -10.99 1.22
CA ALA A 153 19.52 -11.46 -0.04
C ALA A 153 18.64 -11.14 -1.25
N GLY A 154 17.31 -11.26 -1.10
CA GLY A 154 16.34 -10.90 -2.13
C GLY A 154 16.39 -9.42 -2.52
N LEU A 155 16.42 -8.54 -1.53
CA LEU A 155 16.48 -7.09 -1.74
C LEU A 155 17.80 -6.68 -2.39
N GLN A 156 18.93 -7.20 -1.89
CA GLN A 156 20.25 -6.90 -2.45
C GLN A 156 20.41 -7.37 -3.91
N ARG A 157 19.75 -8.47 -4.29
CA ARG A 157 19.73 -8.93 -5.69
C ARG A 157 19.08 -7.94 -6.66
N LEU A 158 18.31 -6.95 -6.19
CA LEU A 158 17.65 -5.96 -7.04
C LEU A 158 18.54 -4.76 -7.38
N LYS A 159 19.74 -4.65 -6.79
CA LYS A 159 20.64 -3.50 -6.99
C LYS A 159 21.05 -3.29 -8.45
N ASP A 160 21.16 -4.37 -9.22
CA ASP A 160 21.54 -4.39 -10.64
C ASP A 160 20.32 -4.56 -11.57
N PHE A 161 19.09 -4.25 -11.11
CA PHE A 161 17.91 -4.40 -11.95
C PHE A 161 17.91 -3.37 -13.09
N PRO A 162 17.79 -3.77 -14.37
CA PRO A 162 18.17 -2.93 -15.51
C PRO A 162 17.14 -1.84 -15.90
N ARG A 163 15.99 -1.77 -15.23
CA ARG A 163 14.86 -0.88 -15.53
C ARG A 163 14.15 -0.50 -14.22
N PRO A 164 13.41 0.62 -14.16
CA PRO A 164 12.52 0.92 -13.04
C PRO A 164 11.68 -0.31 -12.64
N PHE A 165 11.61 -0.58 -11.34
CA PHE A 165 10.82 -1.67 -10.77
C PHE A 165 10.04 -1.16 -9.58
N TRP A 166 8.91 -1.80 -9.30
CA TRP A 166 8.09 -1.52 -8.11
C TRP A 166 8.06 -2.74 -7.20
N LEU A 167 8.62 -2.63 -6.01
CA LEU A 167 8.53 -3.69 -4.99
C LEU A 167 7.39 -3.38 -4.02
N ALA A 168 6.32 -4.17 -4.06
CA ALA A 168 5.16 -4.01 -3.20
C ALA A 168 5.33 -4.65 -1.82
N LEU A 169 4.97 -3.90 -0.78
CA LEU A 169 4.85 -4.33 0.61
C LEU A 169 3.48 -3.95 1.19
N PHE A 170 2.67 -4.96 1.50
CA PHE A 170 1.47 -4.78 2.31
C PHE A 170 1.86 -4.64 3.78
N VAL A 171 2.08 -3.41 4.23
CA VAL A 171 2.67 -3.12 5.55
C VAL A 171 1.77 -3.53 6.72
N GLU A 172 0.46 -3.67 6.51
CA GLU A 172 -0.46 -4.21 7.54
C GLU A 172 -0.23 -5.71 7.81
N GLY A 173 0.39 -6.43 6.85
CA GLY A 173 0.68 -7.86 6.94
C GLY A 173 -0.54 -8.78 6.89
N THR A 174 -1.76 -8.25 6.77
CA THR A 174 -2.99 -9.01 6.68
C THR A 174 -4.12 -8.19 6.11
N ARG A 175 -5.12 -8.85 5.50
CA ARG A 175 -6.34 -8.18 5.02
C ARG A 175 -7.12 -7.57 6.17
N PHE A 176 -7.59 -6.35 5.96
CA PHE A 176 -8.48 -5.62 6.84
C PHE A 176 -9.79 -6.38 7.06
N THR A 177 -10.23 -6.45 8.32
CA THR A 177 -11.58 -6.83 8.69
C THR A 177 -12.00 -5.98 9.89
N GLN A 178 -13.30 -5.83 10.13
CA GLN A 178 -13.77 -5.06 11.29
C GLN A 178 -13.24 -5.63 12.62
N ALA A 179 -13.21 -6.96 12.76
CA ALA A 179 -12.65 -7.62 13.94
C ALA A 179 -11.17 -7.29 14.15
N LYS A 180 -10.36 -7.27 13.08
CA LYS A 180 -8.94 -6.90 13.16
C LYS A 180 -8.74 -5.42 13.44
N LEU A 181 -9.62 -4.56 12.92
CA LEU A 181 -9.60 -3.14 13.27
C LEU A 181 -9.86 -2.95 14.77
N LEU A 182 -10.89 -3.60 15.33
CA LEU A 182 -11.19 -3.53 16.77
C LEU A 182 -9.99 -3.99 17.61
N ALA A 183 -9.41 -5.15 17.27
CA ALA A 183 -8.20 -5.65 17.94
C ALA A 183 -7.02 -4.67 17.81
N ALA A 184 -6.82 -4.06 16.64
CA ALA A 184 -5.79 -3.05 16.42
C ALA A 184 -6.07 -1.76 17.24
N GLN A 185 -7.34 -1.37 17.39
CA GLN A 185 -7.74 -0.21 18.20
C GLN A 185 -7.51 -0.46 19.69
N GLU A 186 -7.83 -1.65 20.19
CA GLU A 186 -7.55 -2.06 21.56
C GLU A 186 -6.05 -2.07 21.85
N TYR A 187 -5.26 -2.69 20.97
CA TYR A 187 -3.80 -2.68 21.07
C TYR A 187 -3.22 -1.26 20.97
N ALA A 188 -3.66 -0.45 20.00
CA ALA A 188 -3.23 0.94 19.91
C ALA A 188 -3.51 1.66 21.23
N THR A 189 -4.72 1.51 21.78
CA THR A 189 -5.16 2.13 23.03
C THR A 189 -4.37 1.64 24.24
N SER A 190 -3.87 0.41 24.28
CA SER A 190 -3.00 -0.05 25.38
C SER A 190 -1.55 0.42 25.24
N GLN A 191 -1.06 0.70 24.02
CA GLN A 191 0.37 0.87 23.71
C GLN A 191 0.85 2.30 23.42
N GLY A 192 0.18 3.36 23.84
CA GLY A 192 0.65 4.72 23.47
C GLY A 192 0.19 5.21 22.08
N LEU A 193 -0.15 4.30 21.17
CA LEU A 193 -0.30 4.61 19.75
C LEU A 193 -1.60 5.35 19.38
N PRO A 194 -1.62 6.10 18.26
CA PRO A 194 -2.86 6.63 17.70
C PRO A 194 -3.80 5.51 17.28
N VAL A 195 -5.09 5.69 17.58
CA VAL A 195 -6.12 4.68 17.33
C VAL A 195 -6.51 4.70 15.85
N PRO A 196 -6.26 3.63 15.08
CA PRO A 196 -6.57 3.60 13.67
C PRO A 196 -8.09 3.61 13.43
N ARG A 197 -8.51 4.18 12.29
CA ARG A 197 -9.93 4.25 11.89
C ARG A 197 -10.27 3.43 10.65
N ASN A 198 -9.41 3.48 9.63
CA ASN A 198 -9.68 2.89 8.31
C ASN A 198 -8.58 1.94 7.83
N VAL A 199 -7.50 1.81 8.59
CA VAL A 199 -6.32 0.99 8.30
C VAL A 199 -5.97 0.15 9.53
N LEU A 200 -5.06 -0.81 9.40
CA LEU A 200 -4.48 -1.54 10.52
C LEU A 200 -3.12 -0.95 10.90
N ILE A 201 -2.59 -1.36 12.06
CA ILE A 201 -1.26 -0.96 12.50
C ILE A 201 -0.21 -1.67 11.63
N PRO A 202 0.74 -0.92 11.02
CA PRO A 202 1.82 -1.50 10.24
C PRO A 202 2.70 -2.47 11.05
N ARG A 203 3.13 -3.54 10.39
CA ARG A 203 4.24 -4.39 10.82
C ARG A 203 5.55 -3.81 10.29
N THR A 204 6.40 -3.34 11.19
CA THR A 204 7.55 -2.50 10.83
C THR A 204 8.75 -3.29 10.31
N LYS A 205 9.06 -4.48 10.85
CA LYS A 205 10.30 -5.24 10.57
C LYS A 205 10.62 -5.40 9.08
N GLY A 206 9.63 -5.80 8.27
CA GLY A 206 9.81 -6.00 6.83
C GLY A 206 10.09 -4.69 6.08
N PHE A 207 9.43 -3.61 6.50
CA PHE A 207 9.63 -2.28 5.93
C PHE A 207 11.00 -1.70 6.31
N VAL A 208 11.39 -1.79 7.60
CA VAL A 208 12.71 -1.38 8.08
C VAL A 208 13.82 -2.11 7.31
N SER A 209 13.70 -3.43 7.18
CA SER A 209 14.65 -4.23 6.40
C SER A 209 14.70 -3.82 4.92
N ALA A 210 13.55 -3.54 4.31
CA ALA A 210 13.50 -3.04 2.94
C ALA A 210 14.25 -1.71 2.78
N VAL A 211 13.98 -0.74 3.64
CA VAL A 211 14.65 0.57 3.64
C VAL A 211 16.16 0.40 3.81
N ASN A 212 16.60 -0.35 4.82
CA ASN A 212 18.04 -0.53 5.12
C ASN A 212 18.82 -1.14 3.94
N HIS A 213 18.23 -2.12 3.26
CA HIS A 213 18.92 -2.83 2.17
C HIS A 213 18.75 -2.16 0.81
N MET A 214 17.76 -1.30 0.62
CA MET A 214 17.44 -0.66 -0.66
C MET A 214 17.84 0.81 -0.75
N ARG A 215 18.08 1.50 0.39
CA ARG A 215 18.34 2.95 0.46
C ARG A 215 19.40 3.45 -0.53
N SER A 216 20.43 2.65 -0.78
CA SER A 216 21.53 3.01 -1.67
C SER A 216 21.20 3.02 -3.17
N PHE A 217 20.09 2.43 -3.62
CA PHE A 217 19.77 2.31 -5.05
C PHE A 217 18.29 2.50 -5.41
N VAL A 218 17.40 2.60 -4.43
CA VAL A 218 15.98 2.89 -4.65
C VAL A 218 15.67 4.30 -4.15
N PRO A 219 15.42 5.27 -5.06
CA PRO A 219 15.22 6.66 -4.69
C PRO A 219 13.85 6.97 -4.08
N ALA A 220 12.83 6.14 -4.33
CA ALA A 220 11.44 6.46 -4.01
C ALA A 220 10.75 5.44 -3.11
N VAL A 221 9.89 5.95 -2.23
CA VAL A 221 8.87 5.20 -1.50
C VAL A 221 7.50 5.76 -1.91
N TYR A 222 6.68 4.98 -2.62
CA TYR A 222 5.29 5.35 -2.87
C TYR A 222 4.41 4.82 -1.73
N ASP A 223 3.85 5.74 -0.96
CA ASP A 223 2.79 5.45 -0.03
C ASP A 223 1.44 5.42 -0.76
N MET A 224 0.91 4.21 -0.92
CA MET A 224 -0.41 3.98 -1.50
C MET A 224 -1.42 3.58 -0.43
N THR A 225 -2.58 4.25 -0.41
CA THR A 225 -3.73 3.84 0.41
C THR A 225 -4.92 3.54 -0.48
N VAL A 226 -5.33 2.27 -0.48
CA VAL A 226 -6.54 1.78 -1.15
C VAL A 226 -7.74 2.04 -0.25
N ALA A 227 -8.74 2.74 -0.79
CA ALA A 227 -10.02 2.99 -0.15
C ALA A 227 -11.17 2.56 -1.06
N ILE A 228 -12.19 1.95 -0.48
CA ILE A 228 -13.41 1.53 -1.16
C ILE A 228 -14.52 2.48 -0.68
N PRO A 229 -15.12 3.30 -1.57
CA PRO A 229 -16.23 4.16 -1.19
C PRO A 229 -17.37 3.34 -0.59
N LYS A 230 -18.02 3.82 0.48
CA LYS A 230 -19.14 3.11 1.12
C LYS A 230 -20.32 2.86 0.18
N SER A 231 -20.49 3.73 -0.83
CA SER A 231 -21.50 3.61 -1.88
C SER A 231 -21.15 2.60 -2.97
N SER A 232 -19.92 2.06 -2.97
CA SER A 232 -19.48 1.10 -3.97
C SER A 232 -19.32 -0.28 -3.34
N PRO A 233 -19.75 -1.35 -4.04
CA PRO A 233 -19.52 -2.71 -3.54
C PRO A 233 -18.02 -3.00 -3.50
N SER A 234 -17.56 -3.63 -2.41
CA SER A 234 -16.17 -4.05 -2.28
C SER A 234 -15.75 -4.90 -3.47
N PRO A 235 -14.64 -4.57 -4.16
CA PRO A 235 -14.17 -5.37 -5.27
C PRO A 235 -13.68 -6.70 -4.70
N THR A 236 -14.15 -7.83 -5.23
CA THR A 236 -13.68 -9.15 -4.83
C THR A 236 -13.37 -9.98 -6.06
N MET A 237 -12.54 -11.03 -5.92
CA MET A 237 -12.30 -11.97 -7.02
C MET A 237 -13.61 -12.55 -7.57
N LEU A 238 -14.60 -12.81 -6.73
CA LEU A 238 -15.91 -13.32 -7.16
C LEU A 238 -16.67 -12.29 -8.03
N ARG A 239 -16.67 -11.02 -7.63
CA ARG A 239 -17.30 -9.95 -8.43
C ARG A 239 -16.58 -9.74 -9.75
N LEU A 240 -15.24 -9.76 -9.70
CA LEU A 240 -14.37 -9.69 -10.87
C LEU A 240 -14.76 -10.77 -11.89
N PHE A 241 -14.84 -12.03 -11.47
CA PHE A 241 -15.25 -13.12 -12.37
C PHE A 241 -16.69 -12.99 -12.86
N LYS A 242 -17.59 -12.39 -12.09
CA LYS A 242 -18.97 -12.11 -12.51
C LYS A 242 -19.11 -10.90 -13.45
N GLY A 243 -18.02 -10.22 -13.82
CA GLY A 243 -18.07 -9.01 -14.65
C GLY A 243 -18.72 -7.83 -13.91
N GLN A 244 -18.66 -7.84 -12.57
CA GLN A 244 -19.34 -6.84 -11.75
C GLN A 244 -18.40 -5.73 -11.32
N SER A 245 -18.70 -4.51 -11.79
CA SER A 245 -17.91 -3.33 -11.50
C SER A 245 -17.92 -2.93 -10.01
N SER A 246 -16.84 -2.27 -9.63
CA SER A 246 -16.58 -1.65 -8.33
C SER A 246 -15.72 -0.40 -8.55
N VAL A 247 -15.78 0.55 -7.62
CA VAL A 247 -14.96 1.75 -7.62
C VAL A 247 -13.91 1.63 -6.51
N VAL A 248 -12.65 1.91 -6.86
CA VAL A 248 -11.53 1.89 -5.93
C VAL A 248 -10.84 3.24 -5.99
N HIS A 249 -10.62 3.85 -4.83
CA HIS A 249 -9.82 5.05 -4.70
C HIS A 249 -8.42 4.66 -4.25
N VAL A 250 -7.40 5.16 -4.92
CA VAL A 250 -6.00 4.97 -4.52
C VAL A 250 -5.38 6.33 -4.28
N HIS A 251 -5.10 6.62 -3.03
CA HIS A 251 -4.31 7.79 -2.66
C HIS A 251 -2.84 7.44 -2.77
N VAL A 252 -2.08 8.20 -3.53
CA VAL A 252 -0.65 7.98 -3.76
C VAL A 252 0.12 9.21 -3.28
N LYS A 253 1.15 8.98 -2.48
CA LYS A 253 2.09 10.00 -2.05
C LYS A 253 3.52 9.51 -2.23
N LEU A 254 4.32 10.30 -2.92
CA LEU A 254 5.76 10.05 -3.07
C LEU A 254 6.51 10.55 -1.81
N HIS A 255 7.46 9.73 -1.37
CA HIS A 255 8.47 10.09 -0.38
C HIS A 255 9.85 9.75 -0.93
N LEU A 256 10.81 10.66 -0.80
CA LEU A 256 12.18 10.38 -1.20
C LEU A 256 12.82 9.46 -0.15
N MET A 257 13.46 8.38 -0.60
CA MET A 257 14.10 7.39 0.27
C MET A 257 15.15 8.04 1.19
N LYS A 258 15.87 9.03 0.69
CA LYS A 258 16.88 9.80 1.44
C LYS A 258 16.32 10.64 2.59
N GLU A 259 15.00 10.90 2.60
CA GLU A 259 14.34 11.69 3.65
C GLU A 259 13.82 10.81 4.80
N LEU A 260 13.84 9.47 4.64
CA LEU A 260 13.48 8.57 5.71
C LEU A 260 14.58 8.60 6.79
N PRO A 261 14.24 8.43 8.08
CA PRO A 261 15.21 8.37 9.16
C PRO A 261 16.31 7.31 8.93
N GLU A 262 17.50 7.53 9.47
CA GLU A 262 18.63 6.61 9.28
C GLU A 262 18.64 5.43 10.26
N THR A 263 17.99 5.56 11.42
CA THR A 263 17.92 4.48 12.42
C THR A 263 16.71 3.57 12.20
N ASP A 264 16.86 2.30 12.56
CA ASP A 264 15.80 1.29 12.47
C ASP A 264 14.54 1.72 13.23
N GLU A 265 14.72 2.25 14.45
CA GLU A 265 13.64 2.79 15.28
C GLU A 265 12.98 4.00 14.61
N GLY A 266 13.77 4.87 13.99
CA GLY A 266 13.26 6.04 13.28
C GLY A 266 12.42 5.63 12.06
N VAL A 267 12.87 4.67 11.27
CA VAL A 267 12.12 4.14 10.11
C VAL A 267 10.83 3.44 10.56
N ALA A 268 10.90 2.67 11.65
CA ALA A 268 9.73 2.03 12.25
C ALA A 268 8.70 3.08 12.73
N GLN A 269 9.17 4.16 13.37
CA GLN A 269 8.29 5.23 13.82
C GLN A 269 7.70 6.00 12.64
N TRP A 270 8.49 6.27 11.59
CA TRP A 270 8.04 6.97 10.39
C TRP A 270 6.84 6.29 9.72
N ILE A 271 6.87 4.96 9.59
CA ILE A 271 5.74 4.23 8.98
C ILE A 271 4.51 4.18 9.90
N LEU A 272 4.72 4.08 11.22
CA LEU A 272 3.63 4.16 12.18
C LEU A 272 2.97 5.53 12.12
N ASP A 273 3.78 6.58 12.07
CA ASP A 273 3.33 7.96 11.99
C ASP A 273 2.55 8.22 10.70
N GLY A 274 3.13 7.89 9.55
CA GLY A 274 2.46 8.09 8.25
C GLY A 274 1.09 7.38 8.16
N ARG A 275 0.92 6.25 8.85
CA ARG A 275 -0.28 5.41 8.75
C ARG A 275 -1.32 5.65 9.84
N LEU A 276 -0.90 6.11 11.02
CA LEU A 276 -1.78 6.25 12.18
C LEU A 276 -2.09 7.72 12.48
N ASN A 277 -1.37 8.68 11.87
CA ASN A 277 -1.43 10.07 12.32
C ASN A 277 -2.66 10.82 11.81
N HIS A 278 -3.55 11.12 12.75
CA HIS A 278 -4.43 12.30 12.74
C HIS A 278 -3.92 13.40 13.69
N PHE A 279 -2.61 13.41 13.98
CA PHE A 279 -2.01 14.21 15.06
C PHE A 279 -2.35 15.69 15.01
N LEU A 280 -2.56 16.28 13.82
CA LEU A 280 -2.87 17.70 13.65
C LEU A 280 -4.11 18.16 14.43
N VAL A 281 -5.15 17.32 14.50
CA VAL A 281 -6.44 17.72 15.07
C VAL A 281 -6.38 17.74 16.60
N VAL A 282 -5.90 16.65 17.21
CA VAL A 282 -5.85 16.48 18.68
C VAL A 282 -5.11 17.64 19.35
N SER A 283 -4.09 18.09 18.66
CA SER A 283 -3.14 18.99 19.22
C SER A 283 -3.48 20.46 18.96
N TYR A 284 -4.09 20.77 17.82
CA TYR A 284 -4.78 22.04 17.63
C TYR A 284 -5.85 22.27 18.72
N TRP A 285 -6.69 21.26 19.00
CA TRP A 285 -7.74 21.35 20.02
C TRP A 285 -7.21 21.60 21.43
N ALA A 286 -6.18 20.88 21.85
CA ALA A 286 -5.62 21.13 23.15
C ALA A 286 -4.92 22.52 23.23
N CYS A 287 -4.56 23.16 22.11
CA CYS A 287 -3.93 24.49 22.14
C CYS A 287 -5.02 25.54 22.33
N LEU A 288 -6.15 25.38 21.64
CA LEU A 288 -7.35 26.17 21.85
C LEU A 288 -7.86 26.08 23.29
N LEU A 289 -7.92 24.87 23.86
CA LEU A 289 -8.37 24.68 25.24
C LEU A 289 -7.41 25.32 26.26
N ALA A 290 -6.09 25.17 26.08
CA ALA A 290 -5.11 25.81 26.95
C ALA A 290 -5.15 27.35 26.85
N TYR A 291 -5.28 27.90 25.64
CA TYR A 291 -5.45 29.32 25.43
C TYR A 291 -6.76 29.84 26.05
N GLY A 292 -7.85 29.12 25.88
CA GLY A 292 -9.15 29.43 26.49
C GLY A 292 -9.07 29.43 28.01
N ALA A 293 -8.43 28.44 28.62
CA ALA A 293 -8.20 28.38 30.06
C ALA A 293 -7.33 29.53 30.57
N LEU A 294 -6.24 29.87 29.88
CA LEU A 294 -5.39 31.01 30.23
C LEU A 294 -6.13 32.33 30.14
N LYS A 295 -6.92 32.55 29.09
CA LYS A 295 -7.75 33.75 28.94
C LYS A 295 -8.86 33.82 29.99
N PHE A 296 -9.48 32.70 30.33
CA PHE A 296 -10.47 32.62 31.39
C PHE A 296 -9.88 32.96 32.76
N LEU A 297 -8.69 32.45 33.08
CA LEU A 297 -7.98 32.77 34.33
C LEU A 297 -7.54 34.24 34.40
N GLN A 298 -7.09 34.81 33.27
CA GLN A 298 -6.75 36.24 33.19
C GLN A 298 -7.99 37.12 33.33
N TRP A 299 -9.10 36.77 32.67
CA TRP A 299 -10.33 37.57 32.67
C TRP A 299 -11.08 37.52 34.01
N SER A 300 -11.15 36.34 34.62
CA SER A 300 -11.92 36.14 35.85
C SER A 300 -11.24 36.72 37.09
N SER A 301 -9.95 37.09 37.02
CA SER A 301 -9.14 37.52 38.17
C SER A 301 -9.20 36.54 39.35
N LEU A 302 -9.57 35.28 39.08
CA LEU A 302 -9.82 34.25 40.09
C LEU A 302 -8.58 34.00 40.97
N LEU A 303 -7.38 34.22 40.44
CA LEU A 303 -6.14 34.03 41.18
C LEU A 303 -5.60 35.30 41.86
N SER A 304 -6.27 36.46 41.70
CA SER A 304 -5.81 37.72 42.28
C SER A 304 -6.48 38.08 43.61
N THR A 305 -7.50 37.33 44.05
CA THR A 305 -8.18 37.55 45.33
C THR A 305 -8.13 36.29 46.18
N TRP A 306 -8.00 36.42 47.50
CA TRP A 306 -7.96 35.27 48.41
C TRP A 306 -9.23 34.40 48.32
N LYS A 307 -10.39 35.03 48.08
CA LYS A 307 -11.67 34.32 47.84
C LYS A 307 -11.65 33.54 46.53
N GLY A 308 -11.11 34.11 45.46
CA GLY A 308 -10.96 33.42 44.18
C GLY A 308 -9.93 32.28 44.24
N ILE A 309 -8.83 32.46 44.98
CA ILE A 309 -7.84 31.42 45.25
C ILE A 309 -8.49 30.29 46.05
N ALA A 310 -9.29 30.61 47.08
CA ALA A 310 -10.01 29.62 47.87
C ALA A 310 -11.05 28.84 47.02
N VAL A 311 -11.84 29.52 46.18
CA VAL A 311 -12.80 28.87 45.27
C VAL A 311 -12.09 28.03 44.22
N SER A 312 -10.96 28.51 43.69
CA SER A 312 -10.13 27.76 42.75
C SER A 312 -9.48 26.55 43.41
N ALA A 313 -9.04 26.67 44.66
CA ALA A 313 -8.46 25.57 45.44
C ALA A 313 -9.51 24.51 45.77
N VAL A 314 -10.74 24.91 46.14
CA VAL A 314 -11.87 23.99 46.35
C VAL A 314 -12.27 23.32 45.02
N GLY A 315 -12.35 24.08 43.92
CA GLY A 315 -12.60 23.53 42.59
C GLY A 315 -11.52 22.54 42.15
N LEU A 316 -10.24 22.87 42.40
CA LEU A 316 -9.11 21.99 42.12
C LEU A 316 -9.17 20.74 42.99
N ALA A 317 -9.54 20.86 44.27
CA ALA A 317 -9.73 19.73 45.18
C ALA A 317 -10.87 18.81 44.70
N ILE A 318 -12.00 19.38 44.28
CA ILE A 318 -13.13 18.61 43.71
C ILE A 318 -12.71 17.90 42.41
N VAL A 319 -12.02 18.61 41.50
CA VAL A 319 -11.52 18.00 40.25
C VAL A 319 -10.50 16.92 40.56
N THR A 320 -9.62 17.12 41.55
CA THR A 320 -8.62 16.12 41.96
C THR A 320 -9.28 14.89 42.59
N ILE A 321 -10.33 15.07 43.39
CA ILE A 321 -11.14 13.98 43.96
C ILE A 321 -11.89 13.23 42.85
N LEU A 322 -12.53 13.95 41.91
CA LEU A 322 -13.21 13.35 40.76
C LEU A 322 -12.23 12.61 39.84
N MET A 323 -11.03 13.17 39.62
CA MET A 323 -9.95 12.52 38.89
C MET A 323 -9.45 11.27 39.62
N GLN A 324 -9.26 11.32 40.94
CA GLN A 324 -8.92 10.16 41.77
C GLN A 324 -10.00 9.08 41.69
N ILE A 325 -11.28 9.43 41.75
CA ILE A 325 -12.40 8.50 41.57
C ILE A 325 -12.38 7.91 40.15
N MET A 326 -12.21 8.72 39.10
CA MET A 326 -12.12 8.22 37.73
C MET A 326 -10.88 7.34 37.48
N ILE A 327 -9.75 7.65 38.10
CA ILE A 327 -8.52 6.84 38.06
C ILE A 327 -8.76 5.53 38.80
N LEU A 328 -9.37 5.53 39.99
CA LEU A 328 -9.74 4.32 40.74
C LEU A 328 -10.74 3.45 39.97
N PHE A 329 -11.72 4.05 39.27
CA PHE A 329 -12.63 3.35 38.36
C PHE A 329 -11.95 2.85 37.07
N SER A 330 -10.94 3.57 36.58
CA SER A 330 -10.15 3.14 35.42
C SER A 330 -9.17 2.02 35.79
N GLN A 331 -8.65 2.01 37.01
CA GLN A 331 -7.73 0.99 37.53
C GLN A 331 -8.49 -0.26 38.02
N SER A 332 -9.73 -0.13 38.52
CA SER A 332 -10.59 -1.30 38.83
C SER A 332 -11.04 -2.06 37.57
N LYS A 333 -10.96 -1.45 36.38
CA LYS A 333 -11.21 -2.10 35.08
C LYS A 333 -9.94 -2.43 34.26
N ARG A 334 -8.74 -2.20 34.79
CA ARG A 334 -7.46 -2.65 34.20
C ARG A 334 -6.42 -2.93 35.28
N SER A 335 -6.26 -4.20 35.66
CA SER A 335 -4.94 -4.70 36.05
C SER A 335 -4.04 -4.65 34.81
N THR A 336 -3.16 -3.64 34.81
CA THR A 336 -1.90 -3.42 34.05
C THR A 336 -1.89 -3.42 32.51
N PRO A 337 -1.05 -2.61 31.82
CA PRO A 337 -0.33 -1.39 32.21
C PRO A 337 -0.63 -0.16 31.32
N ALA A 338 0.06 0.90 31.72
CA ALA A 338 -0.02 2.32 31.46
C ALA A 338 -0.03 2.80 29.99
N LYS A 339 -0.75 3.92 29.81
CA LYS A 339 -0.58 4.84 28.70
C LYS A 339 -0.95 6.27 29.12
N ALA A 340 -0.08 7.23 28.85
CA ALA A 340 -0.43 8.58 28.38
C ALA A 340 0.87 9.29 27.92
N SER A 341 1.06 9.71 26.65
CA SER A 341 0.41 10.84 25.92
C SER A 341 0.87 12.23 26.42
N PRO A 342 0.69 13.36 25.68
CA PRO A 342 0.75 13.62 24.23
C PRO A 342 1.26 15.06 23.82
N GLY A 343 1.42 15.31 22.50
CA GLY A 343 1.28 16.63 21.83
C GLY A 343 2.43 17.01 20.84
N LYS A 344 2.33 17.79 19.74
CA LYS A 344 1.32 18.67 19.09
C LYS A 344 1.77 19.20 17.67
N PRO A 345 1.04 20.03 16.85
CA PRO A 345 1.10 20.02 15.36
C PRO A 345 1.40 21.34 14.61
N LYS A 346 1.40 21.33 13.25
CA LYS A 346 0.99 22.46 12.35
C LYS A 346 0.67 22.04 10.89
N ASN A 347 -0.15 22.86 10.20
CA ASN A 347 -0.89 22.62 8.94
C ASN A 347 -0.14 22.98 7.63
N ASN A 348 -0.48 22.31 6.51
CA ASN A 348 -0.63 22.90 5.17
C ASN A 348 -1.53 21.99 4.30
N VAL A 349 -2.56 22.55 3.67
CA VAL A 349 -3.50 21.82 2.79
C VAL A 349 -3.10 22.11 1.35
N GLY A 350 -2.48 21.13 0.69
CA GLY A 350 -2.22 21.16 -0.75
C GLY A 350 -3.42 20.60 -1.52
N ASN A 351 -3.77 21.25 -2.63
CA ASN A 351 -4.81 20.80 -3.55
C ASN A 351 -4.48 19.38 -4.05
N GLN A 352 -5.27 18.38 -3.65
CA GLN A 352 -5.24 17.04 -4.26
C GLN A 352 -6.12 17.05 -5.50
N TYR A 353 -5.55 16.69 -6.64
CA TYR A 353 -6.29 16.50 -7.87
C TYR A 353 -6.71 15.03 -7.97
N ALA A 354 -7.96 14.79 -8.35
CA ALA A 354 -8.41 13.47 -8.73
C ALA A 354 -8.02 13.24 -10.20
N PHE A 355 -7.05 12.35 -10.43
CA PHE A 355 -6.70 11.91 -11.76
C PHE A 355 -7.54 10.68 -12.08
N VAL A 356 -8.45 10.83 -13.06
CA VAL A 356 -9.14 9.69 -13.65
C VAL A 356 -8.23 9.13 -14.72
N LEU A 357 -7.65 7.97 -14.43
CA LEU A 357 -7.00 7.16 -15.45
C LEU A 357 -8.10 6.41 -16.21
N ASP A 358 -8.70 7.08 -17.19
CA ASP A 358 -9.71 6.47 -18.05
C ASP A 358 -9.05 5.51 -19.03
N GLY A 359 -9.56 4.27 -19.08
CA GLY A 359 -9.11 3.24 -20.02
C GLY A 359 -9.59 3.45 -21.47
N ALA A 360 -10.15 4.62 -21.80
CA ALA A 360 -10.83 4.86 -23.07
C ALA A 360 -10.53 6.21 -23.76
N SER A 361 -9.70 7.10 -23.21
CA SER A 361 -9.40 8.40 -23.82
C SER A 361 -7.96 8.47 -24.33
N SER A 362 -7.84 8.38 -25.67
CA SER A 362 -6.71 8.80 -26.50
C SER A 362 -5.30 8.49 -25.99
N MET A 363 -4.76 7.38 -26.46
CA MET A 363 -3.32 7.18 -26.60
C MET A 363 -2.70 8.35 -27.39
N SER A 364 -2.13 9.33 -26.69
CA SER A 364 -1.06 10.16 -27.25
C SER A 364 0.26 9.53 -26.84
N PHE A 365 0.79 8.69 -27.72
CA PHE A 365 2.07 8.03 -27.51
C PHE A 365 3.20 9.06 -27.63
N GLY A 366 3.93 9.27 -26.54
CA GLY A 366 5.30 9.76 -26.64
C GLY A 366 6.09 8.79 -27.53
N HIS A 367 6.63 9.30 -28.63
CA HIS A 367 7.43 8.53 -29.57
C HIS A 367 8.65 7.90 -28.88
N SER A 368 8.53 6.61 -28.56
CA SER A 368 9.68 5.72 -28.39
C SER A 368 10.19 5.36 -29.80
N LYS A 369 11.42 5.77 -30.13
CA LYS A 369 12.08 5.45 -31.41
C LYS A 369 12.71 4.04 -31.41
N ASP A 370 12.06 3.05 -30.80
CA ASP A 370 12.54 1.67 -30.80
C ASP A 370 11.63 0.82 -31.74
N PRO A 371 12.13 0.38 -32.91
CA PRO A 371 11.34 -0.37 -33.88
C PRO A 371 11.02 -1.82 -33.46
N SER A 372 11.40 -2.24 -32.23
CA SER A 372 11.06 -3.57 -31.68
C SER A 372 9.69 -3.65 -30.99
N ASP A 373 8.98 -2.53 -30.81
CA ASP A 373 7.70 -2.43 -30.08
C ASP A 373 6.45 -2.76 -30.93
N THR A 374 6.60 -3.01 -32.23
CA THR A 374 5.48 -3.22 -33.17
C THR A 374 4.86 -4.62 -33.13
N SER A 375 5.49 -5.60 -32.47
CA SER A 375 4.98 -6.99 -32.43
C SER A 375 3.84 -7.19 -31.42
N LEU A 376 3.82 -6.44 -30.31
CA LEU A 376 2.75 -6.47 -29.30
C LEU A 376 1.42 -5.92 -29.85
N TYR A 377 1.48 -4.93 -30.75
CA TYR A 377 0.32 -4.32 -31.40
C TYR A 377 -0.44 -5.35 -32.26
N ALA A 378 0.27 -6.22 -32.98
CA ALA A 378 -0.31 -7.25 -33.84
C ALA A 378 -0.96 -8.40 -33.04
N TYR A 379 -0.36 -8.80 -31.91
CA TYR A 379 -0.96 -9.81 -31.03
C TYR A 379 -2.27 -9.33 -30.39
N PHE A 380 -2.33 -8.06 -29.98
CA PHE A 380 -3.56 -7.47 -29.42
C PHE A 380 -4.69 -7.34 -30.45
N GLN A 381 -4.38 -6.95 -31.69
CA GLN A 381 -5.37 -6.93 -32.78
C GLN A 381 -5.92 -8.33 -33.07
N PHE A 382 -5.07 -9.37 -33.03
CA PHE A 382 -5.49 -10.75 -33.25
C PHE A 382 -6.44 -11.28 -32.16
N VAL A 383 -6.16 -11.00 -30.88
CA VAL A 383 -7.05 -11.44 -29.78
C VAL A 383 -8.40 -10.70 -29.80
N VAL A 384 -8.42 -9.42 -30.18
CA VAL A 384 -9.67 -8.64 -30.32
C VAL A 384 -10.53 -9.12 -31.50
N PHE A 385 -9.89 -9.57 -32.59
CA PHE A 385 -10.58 -10.09 -33.78
C PHE A 385 -11.15 -11.51 -33.61
N VAL A 386 -10.67 -12.28 -32.62
CA VAL A 386 -11.18 -13.64 -32.33
C VAL A 386 -12.36 -13.62 -31.36
N VAL A 387 -12.62 -12.49 -30.68
CA VAL A 387 -13.62 -12.37 -29.59
C VAL A 387 -14.81 -11.45 -29.95
N ASN A 388 -14.79 -10.77 -31.09
CA ASN A 388 -15.98 -10.18 -31.74
C ASN A 388 -16.27 -10.93 -33.03
#